data_AF-A0A3A4PPL9-F1
#
_entry.id   AF-A0A3A4PPL9-F1
#
_cell.length_a   1.000
_cell.length_b   1.000
_cell.length_c   1.000
_cell.angle_alpha   90.00
_cell.angle_beta   90.00
_cell.angle_gamma   90.00
#
_symmetry.space_group_name_H-M   'P 1'
#
loop_
_entity.id
_entity.type
_entity.pdbx_description
1 polymer ?
#
loop_
_entity_poly.entity_id
_entity_poly.type
_entity_poly.pdbx_seq_one_letter_code
_entity_poly.pdbx_strand_id
1 'polypeptide(L)'
;MIENGERGDETAPSLRTRFFERLHGEWLEILSAILLALATVASAWGAYQAARWSSEEALRFNEATASRVHAAEADDLADAELDIDVEMFLDYLDAQRAGDDAAVQDYEAGLFRDEMRVAMEAWTAANPTDNPEAPGTPFEMPEYVNANREEGRRLEQEAQAKLNTAKEAIHNSDFYVMLTVLFASVLFFAGICTKFKTPWIRVAVLSTGAVLFVATLIITALQPVM
;
A
#
# COMPACT_ATOMS: atom_id res chain seq x y z
N MET A 1 50.56 -60.99 -50.00
CA MET A 1 51.13 -59.82 -50.70
C MET A 1 50.01 -58.78 -50.71
N ILE A 2 49.97 -57.91 -49.69
CA ILE A 2 50.06 -56.42 -49.77
C ILE A 2 48.77 -55.84 -50.40
N GLU A 3 47.91 -54.99 -49.85
CA GLU A 3 47.87 -54.07 -48.67
C GLU A 3 46.37 -53.73 -48.42
N ASN A 4 45.81 -53.98 -47.23
CA ASN A 4 45.30 -52.98 -46.28
C ASN A 4 45.06 -51.54 -46.77
N GLY A 5 43.84 -51.03 -46.55
CA GLY A 5 43.64 -49.59 -46.37
C GLY A 5 42.27 -49.02 -46.72
N GLU A 6 41.18 -49.47 -46.09
CA GLU A 6 40.04 -48.58 -45.86
C GLU A 6 40.54 -47.39 -45.03
N ARG A 7 40.50 -46.17 -45.60
CA ARG A 7 40.76 -44.95 -44.81
C ARG A 7 40.02 -43.75 -45.38
N GLY A 8 38.84 -43.51 -44.79
CA GLY A 8 38.30 -42.18 -44.49
C GLY A 8 38.00 -41.28 -45.68
N ASP A 9 36.76 -41.34 -46.16
CA ASP A 9 36.08 -40.14 -46.65
C ASP A 9 35.87 -39.19 -45.45
N GLU A 10 36.93 -38.49 -45.05
CA GLU A 10 36.81 -37.32 -44.17
C GLU A 10 36.16 -36.22 -45.00
N THR A 11 34.83 -36.21 -45.03
CA THR A 11 34.03 -35.11 -45.57
C THR A 11 34.35 -33.85 -44.76
N ALA A 12 35.37 -33.11 -45.19
CA ALA A 12 35.66 -31.79 -44.65
C ALA A 12 34.38 -30.94 -44.82
N PRO A 13 33.80 -30.38 -43.74
CA PRO A 13 32.58 -29.59 -43.85
C PRO A 13 32.83 -28.44 -44.82
N SER A 14 31.99 -28.33 -45.84
CA SER A 14 32.14 -27.36 -46.92
C SER A 14 32.38 -25.96 -46.35
N LEU A 15 33.24 -25.16 -46.99
CA LEU A 15 33.56 -23.79 -46.53
C LEU A 15 32.30 -22.93 -46.30
N ARG A 16 31.20 -23.22 -47.01
CA ARG A 16 29.90 -22.59 -46.79
C ARG A 16 29.34 -22.92 -45.40
N THR A 17 29.39 -24.18 -44.96
CA THR A 17 28.92 -24.61 -43.63
C THR A 17 29.68 -23.89 -42.53
N ARG A 18 31.01 -23.79 -42.62
CA ARG A 18 31.84 -23.05 -41.65
C ARG A 18 31.58 -21.54 -41.67
N PHE A 19 31.30 -20.96 -42.83
CA PHE A 19 31.00 -19.52 -42.95
C PHE A 19 29.64 -19.17 -42.36
N PHE A 20 28.61 -20.01 -42.59
CA PHE A 20 27.29 -19.85 -42.00
C PHE A 20 27.28 -20.06 -40.48
N GLU A 21 28.04 -21.03 -39.96
CA GLU A 21 28.22 -21.22 -38.50
C GLU A 21 28.92 -20.03 -37.84
N ARG A 22 29.93 -19.46 -38.50
CA ARG A 22 30.71 -18.34 -37.99
C ARG A 22 29.92 -17.03 -38.00
N LEU A 23 29.20 -16.74 -39.09
CA LEU A 23 28.29 -15.59 -39.17
C LEU A 23 27.12 -15.71 -38.18
N HIS A 24 26.51 -16.89 -38.03
CA HIS A 24 25.44 -17.09 -37.04
C HIS A 24 25.95 -16.85 -35.61
N GLY A 25 27.19 -17.23 -35.30
CA GLY A 25 27.81 -16.96 -34.01
C GLY A 25 27.93 -15.46 -33.70
N GLU A 26 28.44 -14.67 -34.65
CA GLU A 26 28.66 -13.22 -34.48
C GLU A 26 27.35 -12.44 -34.34
N TRP A 27 26.32 -12.76 -35.12
CA TRP A 27 25.00 -12.12 -34.99
C TRP A 27 24.32 -12.43 -33.65
N LEU A 28 24.45 -13.67 -33.14
CA LEU A 28 23.92 -14.03 -31.82
C LEU A 28 24.63 -13.28 -30.70
N GLU A 29 25.93 -13.01 -30.83
CA GLU A 29 26.68 -12.22 -29.86
C GLU A 29 26.20 -10.76 -29.83
N ILE A 30 25.99 -10.14 -30.99
CA ILE A 30 25.43 -8.79 -31.10
C ILE A 30 24.01 -8.73 -30.50
N LEU A 31 23.14 -9.68 -30.86
CA LEU A 31 21.77 -9.73 -30.34
C LEU A 31 21.75 -9.94 -28.82
N SER A 32 22.62 -10.81 -28.29
CA SER A 32 22.74 -11.00 -26.84
C SER A 32 23.21 -9.73 -26.13
N ALA A 33 24.15 -8.99 -26.71
CA ALA A 33 24.65 -7.74 -26.14
C ALA A 33 23.57 -6.64 -26.15
N ILE A 34 22.79 -6.54 -27.24
CA ILE A 34 21.66 -5.61 -27.33
C ILE A 34 20.60 -5.96 -26.28
N LEU A 35 20.22 -7.25 -26.19
CA LEU A 35 19.23 -7.71 -25.21
C LEU A 35 19.70 -7.43 -23.77
N LEU A 36 20.98 -7.66 -23.49
CA LEU A 36 21.59 -7.37 -22.20
C LEU A 36 21.54 -5.87 -21.87
N ALA A 37 21.91 -5.00 -22.82
CA ALA A 37 21.87 -3.56 -22.63
C ALA A 37 20.43 -3.07 -22.37
N LEU A 38 19.47 -3.52 -23.17
CA LEU A 38 18.06 -3.15 -23.02
C LEU A 38 17.48 -3.63 -21.69
N ALA A 39 17.72 -4.88 -21.31
CA ALA A 39 17.28 -5.42 -20.03
C ALA A 39 17.94 -4.70 -18.84
N THR A 40 19.17 -4.21 -18.99
CA THR A 40 19.87 -3.45 -17.93
C THR A 40 19.17 -2.12 -17.69
N VAL A 41 18.88 -1.37 -18.76
CA VAL A 41 18.17 -0.09 -18.67
C VAL A 41 16.76 -0.29 -18.13
N ALA A 42 16.04 -1.31 -18.61
CA ALA A 42 14.70 -1.61 -18.15
C ALA A 42 14.66 -2.05 -16.67
N SER A 43 15.64 -2.83 -16.22
CA SER A 43 15.82 -3.19 -14.81
C SER A 43 16.10 -1.96 -13.94
N ALA A 44 16.97 -1.06 -14.38
CA ALA A 44 17.26 0.18 -13.66
C ALA A 44 16.03 1.09 -13.58
N TRP A 45 15.26 1.17 -14.66
CA TRP A 45 13.99 1.89 -14.69
C TRP A 45 12.96 1.31 -13.72
N GLY A 46 12.80 -0.02 -13.69
CA GLY A 46 11.93 -0.70 -12.73
C GLY A 46 12.31 -0.39 -11.29
N ALA A 47 13.60 -0.49 -10.95
CA ALA A 47 14.08 -0.17 -9.60
C ALA A 47 13.84 1.30 -9.22
N TYR A 48 14.04 2.23 -10.17
CA TYR A 48 13.75 3.65 -9.96
C TYR A 48 12.26 3.89 -9.68
N GLN A 49 11.36 3.33 -10.49
CA GLN A 49 9.92 3.49 -10.30
C GLN A 49 9.46 2.86 -8.98
N ALA A 50 9.97 1.69 -8.61
CA ALA A 50 9.69 1.08 -7.30
C ALA A 50 10.07 2.02 -6.14
N ALA A 51 11.27 2.61 -6.19
CA ALA A 51 11.71 3.55 -5.16
C ALA A 51 10.84 4.82 -5.10
N ARG A 52 10.37 5.32 -6.24
CA ARG A 52 9.47 6.48 -6.31
C ARG A 52 8.11 6.18 -5.67
N TRP A 53 7.50 5.05 -6.00
CA TRP A 53 6.23 4.60 -5.41
C TRP A 53 6.35 4.31 -3.91
N SER A 54 7.44 3.66 -3.48
CA SER A 54 7.71 3.43 -2.05
C SER A 54 7.88 4.74 -1.26
N SER A 55 8.44 5.79 -1.88
CA SER A 55 8.52 7.10 -1.25
C SER A 55 7.15 7.76 -1.07
N GLU A 56 6.24 7.65 -2.05
CA GLU A 56 4.87 8.19 -1.94
C GLU A 56 4.08 7.40 -0.89
N GLU A 57 4.17 6.08 -0.89
CA GLU A 57 3.63 5.22 0.18
C GLU A 57 4.07 5.70 1.56
N ALA A 58 5.38 5.87 1.77
CA ALA A 58 5.92 6.25 3.06
C ALA A 58 5.39 7.62 3.52
N LEU A 59 5.26 8.58 2.60
CA LEU A 59 4.66 9.89 2.89
C LEU A 59 3.20 9.73 3.35
N ARG A 60 2.38 9.01 2.59
CA ARG A 60 0.95 8.80 2.92
C ARG A 60 0.76 8.02 4.21
N PHE A 61 1.60 7.04 4.47
CA PHE A 61 1.58 6.27 5.71
C PHE A 61 1.94 7.15 6.93
N ASN A 62 2.93 8.03 6.79
CA ASN A 62 3.28 9.00 7.82
C ASN A 62 2.14 10.00 8.09
N GLU A 63 1.53 10.55 7.02
CA GLU A 63 0.37 11.44 7.14
C GLU A 63 -0.82 10.74 7.82
N ALA A 64 -1.08 9.47 7.49
CA ALA A 64 -2.13 8.69 8.12
C ALA A 64 -1.83 8.43 9.60
N THR A 65 -0.58 8.12 9.94
CA THR A 65 -0.15 7.90 11.33
C THR A 65 -0.32 9.17 12.14
N ALA A 66 0.07 10.33 11.61
CA ALA A 66 -0.14 11.62 12.26
C ALA A 66 -1.64 11.89 12.52
N SER A 67 -2.50 11.67 11.53
CA SER A 67 -3.97 11.80 11.71
C SER A 67 -4.51 10.85 12.78
N ARG A 68 -4.00 9.62 12.88
CA ARG A 68 -4.39 8.67 13.94
C ARG A 68 -3.94 9.10 15.34
N VAL A 69 -2.76 9.73 15.45
CA VAL A 69 -2.30 10.30 16.73
C VAL A 69 -3.24 11.41 17.17
N HIS A 70 -3.56 12.36 16.29
CA HIS A 70 -4.50 13.43 16.61
C HIS A 70 -5.92 12.93 16.88
N ALA A 71 -6.35 11.86 16.21
CA ALA A 71 -7.63 11.22 16.50
C ALA A 71 -7.66 10.65 17.92
N ALA A 72 -6.60 9.95 18.34
CA ALA A 72 -6.47 9.44 19.69
C ALA A 72 -6.41 10.57 20.74
N GLU A 73 -5.69 11.65 20.46
CA GLU A 73 -5.67 12.84 21.33
C GLU A 73 -7.07 13.44 21.53
N ALA A 74 -7.86 13.52 20.45
CA ALA A 74 -9.24 14.01 20.52
C ALA A 74 -10.17 13.02 21.26
N ASP A 75 -10.00 11.72 21.03
CA ASP A 75 -10.76 10.69 21.72
C ASP A 75 -10.46 10.66 23.22
N ASP A 76 -9.20 10.81 23.62
CA ASP A 76 -8.78 10.89 25.03
C ASP A 76 -9.40 12.12 25.71
N LEU A 77 -9.43 13.27 25.02
CA LEU A 77 -10.06 14.48 25.54
C LEU A 77 -11.58 14.31 25.68
N ALA A 78 -12.22 13.70 24.69
CA ALA A 78 -13.64 13.39 24.72
C ALA A 78 -14.01 12.38 25.82
N ASP A 79 -13.14 11.43 26.14
CA ASP A 79 -13.37 10.48 27.24
C ASP A 79 -13.23 11.17 28.59
N ALA A 80 -12.21 12.03 28.77
CA ALA A 80 -12.07 12.85 29.97
C ALA A 80 -13.28 13.79 30.18
N GLU A 81 -13.79 14.35 29.09
CA GLU A 81 -14.99 15.18 29.06
C GLU A 81 -16.26 14.41 29.40
N LEU A 82 -16.40 13.16 28.93
CA LEU A 82 -17.50 12.28 29.28
C LEU A 82 -17.45 11.90 30.76
N ASP A 83 -16.27 11.56 31.29
CA ASP A 83 -16.09 11.23 32.71
C ASP A 83 -16.50 12.42 33.59
N ILE A 84 -16.09 13.63 33.23
CA ILE A 84 -16.51 14.88 33.90
C ILE A 84 -18.03 15.04 33.83
N ASP A 85 -18.65 14.86 32.65
CA ASP A 85 -20.10 15.03 32.50
C ASP A 85 -20.88 13.99 33.34
N VAL A 86 -20.39 12.74 33.40
CA VAL A 86 -20.95 11.66 34.22
C VAL A 86 -20.84 12.00 35.70
N GLU A 87 -19.69 12.49 36.18
CA GLU A 87 -19.51 12.93 37.56
C GLU A 87 -20.48 14.06 37.92
N MET A 88 -20.56 15.11 37.09
CA MET A 88 -21.50 16.22 37.31
C MET A 88 -22.96 15.75 37.33
N PHE A 89 -23.33 14.79 36.47
CA PHE A 89 -24.68 14.25 36.45
C PHE A 89 -24.99 13.45 37.73
N LEU A 90 -24.04 12.65 38.23
CA LEU A 90 -24.21 11.93 39.48
C LEU A 90 -24.36 12.88 40.67
N ASP A 91 -23.54 13.94 40.74
CA ASP A 91 -23.63 14.95 41.78
C ASP A 91 -24.96 15.73 41.73
N TYR A 92 -25.44 16.05 40.52
CA TYR A 92 -26.77 16.64 40.32
C TYR A 92 -27.88 15.72 40.86
N LEU A 93 -27.83 14.42 40.54
CA LEU A 93 -28.82 13.46 41.02
C LEU A 93 -28.76 13.29 42.55
N ASP A 94 -27.58 13.34 43.16
CA ASP A 94 -27.42 13.26 44.60
C ASP A 94 -27.95 14.51 45.31
N ALA A 95 -27.71 15.71 44.75
CA ALA A 95 -28.33 16.95 45.22
C ALA A 95 -29.87 16.89 45.15
N GLN A 96 -30.41 16.39 44.04
CA GLN A 96 -31.86 16.21 43.86
C GLN A 96 -32.44 15.22 44.89
N ARG A 97 -31.76 14.09 45.14
CA ARG A 97 -32.19 13.10 46.16
C ARG A 97 -32.09 13.64 47.59
N ALA A 98 -31.12 14.50 47.86
CA ALA A 98 -30.95 15.16 49.15
C ALA A 98 -31.98 16.29 49.39
N GLY A 99 -32.66 16.76 48.34
CA GLY A 99 -33.58 17.89 48.40
C GLY A 99 -32.86 19.24 48.56
N ASP A 100 -31.63 19.35 48.04
CA ASP A 100 -30.84 20.59 48.05
C ASP A 100 -31.16 21.43 46.81
N ASP A 101 -32.26 22.16 46.86
CA ASP A 101 -32.74 23.00 45.74
C ASP A 101 -31.72 24.06 45.30
N ALA A 102 -30.86 24.53 46.22
CA ALA A 102 -29.83 25.51 45.90
C ALA A 102 -28.73 24.88 45.03
N ALA A 103 -28.24 23.68 45.41
CA ALA A 103 -27.25 22.96 44.63
C ALA A 103 -27.80 22.56 43.24
N VAL A 104 -29.05 22.10 43.17
CA VAL A 104 -29.72 21.79 41.89
C VAL A 104 -29.76 23.01 40.98
N GLN A 105 -30.12 24.18 41.51
CA GLN A 105 -30.15 25.43 40.75
C GLN A 105 -28.76 25.84 40.24
N ASP A 106 -27.70 25.64 41.04
CA ASP A 106 -26.34 25.94 40.60
C ASP A 106 -25.91 25.08 39.40
N TYR A 107 -26.24 23.77 39.42
CA TYR A 107 -25.96 22.88 38.28
C TYR A 107 -26.69 23.33 37.00
N GLU A 108 -27.98 23.58 37.10
CA GLU A 108 -28.82 24.04 35.99
C GLU A 108 -28.44 25.43 35.47
N ALA A 109 -27.90 26.29 36.34
CA ALA A 109 -27.49 27.65 35.99
C ALA A 109 -26.17 27.74 35.24
N GLY A 110 -25.31 26.70 35.29
CA GLY A 110 -24.09 26.70 34.47
C GLY A 110 -22.92 25.85 34.93
N LEU A 111 -23.10 24.83 35.77
CA LEU A 111 -21.98 23.91 36.06
C LEU A 111 -21.75 22.90 34.93
N PHE A 112 -22.80 22.51 34.20
CA PHE A 112 -22.67 21.61 33.06
C PHE A 112 -21.89 22.24 31.90
N ARG A 113 -21.02 21.45 31.24
CA ARG A 113 -20.42 21.82 29.95
C ARG A 113 -21.53 22.11 28.94
N ASP A 114 -21.29 23.04 28.01
CA ASP A 114 -22.31 23.48 27.03
C ASP A 114 -23.00 22.33 26.28
N GLU A 115 -22.26 21.32 25.86
CA GLU A 115 -22.79 20.13 25.16
C GLU A 115 -23.72 19.30 26.07
N MET A 116 -23.29 19.08 27.31
CA MET A 116 -24.09 18.38 28.31
C MET A 116 -25.33 19.17 28.71
N ARG A 117 -25.24 20.51 28.79
CA ARG A 117 -26.38 21.37 29.09
C ARG A 117 -27.49 21.23 28.06
N VAL A 118 -27.15 21.21 26.76
CA VAL A 118 -28.14 21.02 25.69
C VAL A 118 -28.82 19.65 25.82
N ALA A 119 -28.05 18.59 26.11
CA ALA A 119 -28.61 17.27 26.35
C ALA A 119 -29.50 17.20 27.60
N MET A 120 -29.09 17.86 28.70
CA MET A 120 -29.85 17.95 29.95
C MET A 120 -31.17 18.70 29.75
N GLU A 121 -31.16 19.83 29.04
CA GLU A 121 -32.37 20.60 28.72
C GLU A 121 -33.36 19.75 27.91
N ALA A 122 -32.87 19.04 26.87
CA ALA A 122 -33.69 18.16 26.05
C ALA A 122 -34.23 16.96 26.85
N TRP A 123 -33.38 16.33 27.66
CA TRP A 123 -33.75 15.18 28.49
C TRP A 123 -34.79 15.55 29.54
N THR A 124 -34.63 16.71 30.19
CA THR A 124 -35.58 17.22 31.18
C THR A 124 -36.93 17.54 30.52
N ALA A 125 -36.91 18.14 29.32
CA ALA A 125 -38.11 18.40 28.53
C ALA A 125 -38.84 17.13 28.07
N ALA A 126 -38.11 16.02 27.89
CA ALA A 126 -38.68 14.71 27.56
C ALA A 126 -39.44 14.05 28.73
N ASN A 127 -39.31 14.62 29.94
CA ASN A 127 -39.94 14.19 31.20
C ASN A 127 -39.83 12.67 31.45
N PRO A 128 -38.61 12.14 31.65
CA PRO A 128 -38.35 10.71 31.73
C PRO A 128 -39.02 10.01 32.92
N THR A 129 -39.44 10.77 33.93
CA THR A 129 -40.18 10.25 35.08
C THR A 129 -41.59 9.77 34.70
N ASP A 130 -42.26 10.50 33.79
CA ASP A 130 -43.64 10.21 33.39
C ASP A 130 -43.75 9.63 31.97
N ASN A 131 -42.65 9.66 31.21
CA ASN A 131 -42.58 9.18 29.84
C ASN A 131 -41.65 7.95 29.71
N PRO A 132 -42.22 6.73 29.60
CA PRO A 132 -41.44 5.50 29.46
C PRO A 132 -40.64 5.40 28.14
N GLU A 133 -40.96 6.22 27.14
CA GLU A 133 -40.24 6.26 25.85
C GLU A 133 -39.06 7.24 25.86
N ALA A 134 -38.92 8.06 26.92
CA ALA A 134 -37.79 8.97 27.05
C ALA A 134 -36.50 8.19 27.33
N PRO A 135 -35.35 8.65 26.80
CA PRO A 135 -34.05 8.06 27.13
C PRO A 135 -33.77 8.04 28.63
N GLY A 136 -33.07 7.01 29.10
CA GLY A 136 -32.86 6.78 30.54
C GLY A 136 -31.89 7.77 31.18
N THR A 137 -31.02 8.36 30.36
CA THR A 137 -30.04 9.36 30.78
C THR A 137 -29.87 10.43 29.68
N PRO A 138 -29.41 11.64 30.03
CA PRO A 138 -29.07 12.68 29.04
C PRO A 138 -28.01 12.22 28.02
N PHE A 139 -27.14 11.26 28.38
CA PHE A 139 -26.09 10.74 27.49
C PHE A 139 -26.62 9.90 26.32
N GLU A 140 -27.86 9.42 26.42
CA GLU A 140 -28.54 8.68 25.35
C GLU A 140 -29.31 9.62 24.39
N MET A 141 -29.37 10.91 24.70
CA MET A 141 -30.02 11.91 23.86
C MET A 141 -29.22 12.13 22.56
N PRO A 142 -29.88 12.22 21.40
CA PRO A 142 -29.23 12.61 20.15
C PRO A 142 -28.50 13.96 20.23
N GLU A 143 -28.94 14.84 21.12
CA GLU A 143 -28.38 16.16 21.39
C GLU A 143 -27.04 16.12 22.13
N TYR A 144 -26.69 15.00 22.79
CA TYR A 144 -25.38 14.85 23.44
C TYR A 144 -24.31 14.58 22.38
N VAL A 145 -23.74 15.68 21.87
CA VAL A 145 -22.70 15.65 20.84
C VAL A 145 -21.42 16.23 21.43
N ASN A 146 -20.42 15.38 21.64
CA ASN A 146 -19.09 15.79 22.04
C ASN A 146 -18.25 16.19 20.79
N ALA A 147 -17.80 17.44 20.75
CA ALA A 147 -17.05 17.99 19.62
C ALA A 147 -15.71 17.26 19.38
N ASN A 148 -15.01 16.88 20.46
CA ASN A 148 -13.75 16.14 20.36
C ASN A 148 -13.97 14.71 19.84
N ARG A 149 -15.09 14.08 20.19
CA ARG A 149 -15.50 12.76 19.67
C ARG A 149 -15.80 12.82 18.17
N GLU A 150 -16.39 13.92 17.70
CA GLU A 150 -16.63 14.13 16.27
C GLU A 150 -15.33 14.41 15.51
N GLU A 151 -14.44 15.20 16.09
CA GLU A 151 -13.12 15.49 15.54
C GLU A 151 -12.25 14.22 15.44
N GLY A 152 -12.26 13.38 16.47
CA GLY A 152 -11.61 12.06 16.45
C GLY A 152 -12.09 11.22 15.27
N ARG A 153 -13.41 11.07 15.12
CA ARG A 153 -14.02 10.36 13.98
C ARG A 153 -13.65 10.96 12.62
N ARG A 154 -13.58 12.30 12.50
CA ARG A 154 -13.15 12.99 11.27
C ARG A 154 -11.70 12.66 10.93
N LEU A 155 -10.81 12.70 11.92
CA LEU A 155 -9.38 12.42 11.77
C LEU A 155 -9.11 10.95 11.45
N GLU A 156 -9.89 10.03 12.02
CA GLU A 156 -9.84 8.61 11.66
C GLU A 156 -10.22 8.39 10.19
N GLN A 157 -11.28 9.04 9.71
CA GLN A 157 -11.68 8.97 8.30
C GLN A 157 -10.60 9.53 7.37
N GLU A 158 -9.97 10.63 7.76
CA GLU A 158 -8.84 11.22 7.02
C GLU A 158 -7.64 10.26 6.98
N ALA A 159 -7.30 9.63 8.11
CA ALA A 159 -6.25 8.62 8.17
C ALA A 159 -6.57 7.43 7.25
N GLN A 160 -7.82 6.95 7.25
CA GLN A 160 -8.23 5.83 6.43
C GLN A 160 -8.15 6.15 4.93
N ALA A 161 -8.52 7.37 4.54
CA ALA A 161 -8.37 7.84 3.15
C ALA A 161 -6.89 7.83 2.72
N LYS A 162 -5.99 8.37 3.56
CA LYS A 162 -4.55 8.38 3.31
C LYS A 162 -3.96 6.97 3.20
N LEU A 163 -4.39 6.04 4.07
CA LEU A 163 -3.98 4.64 4.00
C LEU A 163 -4.45 3.95 2.72
N ASN A 164 -5.64 4.29 2.22
CA ASN A 164 -6.14 3.72 0.97
C ASN A 164 -5.26 4.17 -0.21
N THR A 165 -4.90 5.45 -0.27
CA THR A 165 -3.95 5.96 -1.27
C THR A 165 -2.55 5.33 -1.11
N ALA A 166 -2.08 5.10 0.12
CA ALA A 166 -0.81 4.43 0.38
C ALA A 166 -0.80 2.99 -0.19
N LYS A 167 -1.90 2.25 -0.06
CA LYS A 167 -2.04 0.89 -0.60
C LYS A 167 -1.91 0.85 -2.12
N GLU A 168 -2.45 1.85 -2.82
CA GLU A 168 -2.28 1.95 -4.27
C GLU A 168 -0.81 2.17 -4.65
N ALA A 169 -0.10 3.01 -3.89
CA ALA A 169 1.33 3.23 -4.08
C ALA A 169 2.17 1.96 -3.81
N ILE A 170 1.85 1.20 -2.76
CA ILE A 170 2.47 -0.11 -2.45
C ILE A 170 2.32 -1.05 -3.64
N HIS A 171 1.10 -1.20 -4.15
CA HIS A 171 0.82 -2.11 -5.25
C HIS A 171 1.68 -1.78 -6.48
N ASN A 172 1.82 -0.50 -6.80
CA ASN A 172 2.67 -0.06 -7.91
C ASN A 172 4.16 -0.32 -7.61
N SER A 173 4.63 -0.04 -6.40
CA SER A 173 6.00 -0.31 -5.96
C SER A 173 6.36 -1.78 -6.13
N ASP A 174 5.56 -2.68 -5.56
CA ASP A 174 5.76 -4.13 -5.60
C ASP A 174 5.80 -4.66 -7.03
N PHE A 175 4.93 -4.11 -7.88
CA PHE A 175 4.91 -4.47 -9.30
C PHE A 175 6.22 -4.11 -10.00
N TYR A 176 6.75 -2.91 -9.78
CA TYR A 176 8.02 -2.50 -10.36
C TYR A 176 9.23 -3.26 -9.79
N VAL A 177 9.16 -3.70 -8.53
CA VAL A 177 10.14 -4.66 -7.97
C VAL A 177 10.09 -5.98 -8.73
N MET A 178 8.90 -6.54 -8.96
CA MET A 178 8.71 -7.77 -9.73
C MET A 178 9.28 -7.62 -11.16
N LEU A 179 8.99 -6.52 -11.85
CA LEU A 179 9.53 -6.25 -13.18
C LEU A 179 11.07 -6.21 -13.18
N THR A 180 11.68 -5.62 -12.16
CA THR A 180 13.13 -5.58 -11.99
C THR A 180 13.72 -6.99 -11.91
N VAL A 181 13.09 -7.90 -11.17
CA VAL A 181 13.50 -9.31 -11.06
C VAL A 181 13.33 -10.05 -12.40
N LEU A 182 12.26 -9.76 -13.15
CA LEU A 182 12.05 -10.34 -14.47
C LEU A 182 13.13 -9.87 -15.47
N PHE A 183 13.47 -8.58 -15.47
CA PHE A 183 14.57 -8.07 -16.29
C PHE A 183 15.94 -8.63 -15.87
N ALA A 184 16.18 -8.83 -14.57
CA ALA A 184 17.38 -9.52 -14.08
C ALA A 184 17.45 -10.97 -14.62
N SER A 185 16.32 -11.65 -14.73
CA SER A 185 16.25 -12.98 -15.34
C SER A 185 16.58 -12.94 -16.85
N VAL A 186 16.11 -11.91 -17.57
CA VAL A 186 16.50 -11.67 -18.98
C VAL A 186 18.00 -11.44 -19.10
N LEU A 187 18.58 -10.62 -18.22
CA LEU A 187 20.03 -10.37 -18.17
C LEU A 187 20.82 -11.67 -18.00
N PHE A 188 20.35 -12.55 -17.11
CA PHE A 188 20.95 -13.86 -16.89
C PHE A 188 20.94 -14.71 -18.17
N PHE A 189 19.79 -14.85 -18.83
CA PHE A 189 19.68 -15.63 -20.07
C PHE A 189 20.53 -15.05 -21.21
N ALA A 190 20.52 -13.72 -21.40
CA ALA A 190 21.33 -13.04 -22.39
C ALA A 190 22.84 -13.23 -22.12
N GLY A 191 23.26 -13.12 -20.85
CA GLY A 191 24.65 -13.28 -20.44
C GLY A 191 25.16 -14.72 -20.59
N ILE A 192 24.40 -15.72 -20.11
CA ILE A 192 24.83 -17.12 -20.12
C ILE A 192 24.87 -17.71 -21.54
N CYS A 193 24.07 -17.17 -22.47
CA CYS A 193 24.08 -17.56 -23.89
C CYS A 193 25.50 -17.52 -24.48
N THR A 194 26.31 -16.52 -24.12
CA THR A 194 27.69 -16.35 -24.63
C THR A 194 28.64 -17.47 -24.20
N LYS A 195 28.33 -18.22 -23.14
CA LYS A 195 29.19 -19.28 -22.59
C LYS A 195 29.03 -20.63 -23.27
N PHE A 196 27.91 -20.87 -23.94
CA PHE A 196 27.69 -22.13 -24.64
C PHE A 196 28.49 -22.17 -25.94
N LYS A 197 29.03 -23.33 -26.31
CA LYS A 197 29.69 -23.53 -27.62
C LYS A 197 28.73 -24.08 -28.67
N THR A 198 27.66 -24.72 -28.22
CA THR A 198 26.69 -25.39 -29.09
C THR A 198 25.65 -24.39 -29.61
N PRO A 199 25.51 -24.21 -30.94
CA PRO A 199 24.70 -23.14 -31.52
C PRO A 199 23.20 -23.28 -31.22
N TRP A 200 22.64 -24.49 -31.20
CA TRP A 200 21.23 -24.68 -30.89
C TRP A 200 20.89 -24.33 -29.43
N ILE A 201 21.81 -24.58 -28.48
CA ILE A 201 21.65 -24.20 -27.07
C ILE A 201 21.67 -22.67 -26.92
N ARG A 202 22.58 -21.99 -27.63
CA ARG A 202 22.62 -20.52 -27.68
C ARG A 202 21.27 -19.95 -28.14
N VAL A 203 20.76 -20.46 -29.25
CA VAL A 203 19.46 -20.02 -29.81
C VAL A 203 18.33 -20.29 -28.83
N ALA A 204 18.27 -21.46 -28.20
CA ALA A 204 17.22 -21.79 -27.24
C ALA A 204 17.23 -20.85 -26.03
N VAL A 205 18.39 -20.63 -25.41
CA VAL A 205 18.56 -19.75 -24.24
C VAL A 205 18.25 -18.28 -24.59
N LEU A 206 18.77 -17.79 -25.72
CA LEU A 206 18.52 -16.42 -26.17
C LEU A 206 17.04 -16.20 -26.51
N SER A 207 16.39 -17.18 -27.13
CA SER A 207 14.96 -17.11 -27.45
C SER A 207 14.11 -17.05 -26.18
N THR A 208 14.43 -17.85 -25.17
CA THR A 208 13.75 -17.79 -23.86
C THR A 208 13.91 -16.42 -23.22
N GLY A 209 15.13 -15.86 -23.22
CA GLY A 209 15.39 -14.51 -22.71
C GLY A 209 14.62 -13.43 -23.50
N ALA A 210 14.57 -13.54 -24.83
CA ALA A 210 13.84 -12.60 -25.69
C ALA A 210 12.33 -12.66 -25.47
N VAL A 211 11.75 -13.86 -25.34
CA VAL A 211 10.32 -14.03 -25.03
C VAL A 211 9.99 -13.43 -23.66
N LEU A 212 10.82 -13.70 -22.65
CA LEU A 212 10.65 -13.13 -21.32
C LEU A 212 10.77 -11.60 -21.33
N PHE A 213 11.71 -11.05 -22.11
CA PHE A 213 11.88 -9.61 -22.27
C PHE A 213 10.65 -8.96 -22.89
N VAL A 214 10.15 -9.50 -24.00
CA VAL A 214 8.96 -8.96 -24.69
C VAL A 214 7.74 -9.06 -23.78
N ALA A 215 7.53 -10.18 -23.09
CA ALA A 215 6.44 -10.32 -22.13
C ALA A 215 6.51 -9.29 -21.01
N THR A 216 7.69 -9.15 -20.36
CA THR A 216 7.91 -8.16 -19.30
C THR A 216 7.70 -6.73 -19.81
N LEU A 217 8.16 -6.41 -21.03
CA LEU A 217 8.03 -5.07 -21.60
C LEU A 217 6.57 -4.71 -21.92
N ILE A 218 5.78 -5.66 -22.42
CA ILE A 218 4.33 -5.48 -22.61
C ILE A 218 3.65 -5.22 -21.27
N ILE A 219 3.98 -6.00 -20.25
CA ILE A 219 3.45 -5.85 -18.90
C ILE A 219 3.76 -4.45 -18.34
N THR A 220 5.01 -3.99 -18.47
CA THR A 220 5.43 -2.64 -18.06
C THR A 220 4.68 -1.53 -18.80
N ALA A 221 4.44 -1.69 -20.10
CA ALA A 221 3.79 -0.68 -20.93
C ALA A 221 2.30 -0.45 -20.58
N LEU A 222 1.68 -1.39 -19.87
CA LEU A 222 0.28 -1.33 -19.46
C LEU A 222 0.08 -0.70 -18.08
N GLN A 223 1.15 -0.39 -17.34
CA GLN A 223 1.06 0.08 -15.96
C GLN A 223 1.19 1.60 -15.80
N PRO A 224 0.62 2.16 -14.72
CA PRO A 224 0.76 3.58 -14.41
C PRO A 224 2.22 3.93 -14.09
N VAL A 225 2.72 4.93 -14.80
CA VAL A 225 4.04 5.52 -14.57
C VAL A 225 3.86 6.75 -13.70
N MET A 226 4.71 6.90 -12.69
CA MET A 226 4.79 8.13 -11.88
C MET A 226 5.63 9.20 -12.58
#